data_AF-A0A401V3V8-F1
#
_entry.id   AF-A0A401V3V8-F1
#
_cell.length_a   1.000
_cell.length_b   1.000
_cell.length_c   1.000
_cell.angle_alpha   90.00
_cell.angle_beta   90.00
_cell.angle_gamma   90.00
#
_symmetry.space_group_name_H-M   'P 1'
#
loop_
_entity.id
_entity.type
_entity.pdbx_description
1 polymer ?
#
loop_
_entity_poly.entity_id
_entity_poly.type
_entity_poly.pdbx_seq_one_letter_code
_entity_poly.pdbx_strand_id
1 'polypeptide(L)'
;MQPLSTDVLTKAASTFVLGLVVGAVGTAMHRSVPPWGVVLCLLLVACAALLSRAWGGGVAVAGLAGGMFLSVTTLARSGPGGDVLVPAQQGIGWVWVVGAAGVLILVALAPRALFRDEPRGERPRPVAVTEGVETVDEGRGGGDARPVDGGVVGGEPRPVDGGPFEGSPAPADGDRPGGEPDDGSGARPGTSR
;
A
#
# COMPACT_ATOMS: atom_id res chain seq x y z
N MET A 1 -11.63 7.57 -19.82
CA MET A 1 -10.75 6.44 -19.44
C MET A 1 -9.54 7.06 -18.74
N GLN A 2 -9.35 6.83 -17.44
CA GLN A 2 -8.17 7.33 -16.74
C GLN A 2 -6.93 6.62 -17.31
N PRO A 3 -5.83 7.33 -17.63
CA PRO A 3 -4.63 6.71 -18.16
C PRO A 3 -4.05 5.74 -17.12
N LEU A 4 -3.66 4.55 -17.57
CA LEU A 4 -2.99 3.56 -16.73
C LEU A 4 -1.64 4.14 -16.30
N SER A 5 -1.51 4.42 -15.00
CA SER A 5 -0.23 4.87 -14.43
C SER A 5 0.82 3.76 -14.56
N THR A 6 2.04 4.12 -14.95
CA THR A 6 3.19 3.21 -15.06
C THR A 6 3.44 2.45 -13.75
N ASP A 7 3.21 3.08 -12.61
CA ASP A 7 3.37 2.45 -11.30
C ASP A 7 2.39 1.28 -11.09
N VAL A 8 1.14 1.45 -11.52
CA VAL A 8 0.11 0.39 -11.45
C VAL A 8 0.50 -0.78 -12.36
N LEU A 9 1.00 -0.48 -13.57
CA LEU A 9 1.43 -1.49 -14.52
C LEU A 9 2.63 -2.29 -13.99
N THR A 10 3.62 -1.61 -13.40
CA THR A 10 4.80 -2.27 -12.80
C THR A 10 4.39 -3.19 -11.67
N LYS A 11 3.55 -2.73 -10.73
CA LYS A 11 3.04 -3.56 -9.63
C LYS A 11 2.27 -4.78 -10.13
N ALA A 12 1.42 -4.60 -11.15
CA ALA A 12 0.69 -5.69 -11.77
C ALA A 12 1.63 -6.71 -12.42
N ALA A 13 2.65 -6.25 -13.17
CA ALA A 13 3.62 -7.10 -13.82
C ALA A 13 4.47 -7.88 -12.81
N SER A 14 4.97 -7.22 -11.76
CA SER A 14 5.77 -7.88 -10.71
C SER A 14 4.96 -8.96 -9.97
N THR A 15 3.72 -8.66 -9.61
CA THR A 15 2.86 -9.65 -8.94
C THR A 15 2.39 -10.76 -9.87
N PHE A 16 2.24 -10.49 -11.17
CA PHE A 16 2.03 -11.53 -12.17
C PHE A 16 3.19 -12.52 -12.24
N VAL A 17 4.44 -12.02 -12.27
CA VAL A 17 5.63 -12.89 -12.23
C VAL A 17 5.68 -13.70 -10.93
N LEU A 18 5.38 -13.06 -9.79
CA LEU A 18 5.26 -13.78 -8.51
C LEU A 18 4.20 -14.88 -8.58
N GLY A 19 3.06 -14.62 -9.21
CA GLY A 19 2.00 -15.60 -9.44
C GLY A 19 2.46 -16.78 -10.29
N LEU A 20 3.24 -16.54 -11.35
CA LEU A 20 3.82 -17.62 -12.14
C LEU A 20 4.69 -18.55 -11.28
N VAL A 21 5.57 -17.97 -10.46
CA VAL A 21 6.47 -18.72 -9.57
C VAL A 21 5.68 -19.51 -8.53
N VAL A 22 4.76 -18.85 -7.82
CA VAL A 22 3.96 -19.48 -6.77
C VAL A 22 3.10 -20.62 -7.35
N GLY A 23 2.44 -20.38 -8.49
CA GLY A 23 1.61 -21.40 -9.13
C GLY A 23 2.44 -22.57 -9.65
N ALA A 24 3.64 -22.34 -10.18
CA ALA A 24 4.55 -23.41 -10.61
C ALA A 24 5.05 -24.26 -9.43
N VAL A 25 5.55 -23.61 -8.36
CA VAL A 25 6.03 -24.28 -7.16
C VAL A 25 4.90 -25.06 -6.48
N GLY A 26 3.73 -24.45 -6.32
CA GLY A 26 2.58 -25.11 -5.71
C GLY A 26 2.11 -26.32 -6.52
N THR A 27 2.05 -26.19 -7.85
CA THR A 27 1.68 -27.30 -8.73
C THR A 27 2.67 -28.46 -8.65
N ALA A 28 3.98 -28.18 -8.56
CA ALA A 28 4.97 -29.24 -8.40
C ALA A 28 4.95 -29.88 -7.00
N MET A 29 4.78 -29.08 -5.94
CA MET A 29 5.05 -29.50 -4.56
C MET A 29 3.82 -29.97 -3.78
N HIS A 30 2.59 -29.68 -4.22
CA HIS A 30 1.38 -29.97 -3.42
C HIS A 30 1.23 -31.46 -3.04
N ARG A 31 1.77 -32.37 -3.85
CA ARG A 31 1.73 -33.84 -3.63
C ARG A 31 2.99 -34.43 -2.99
N SER A 32 3.99 -33.61 -2.64
CA SER A 32 5.30 -34.08 -2.15
C SER A 32 5.18 -34.90 -0.86
N VAL A 33 4.44 -34.38 0.13
CA VAL A 33 4.19 -35.04 1.42
C VAL A 33 2.73 -34.84 1.82
N PRO A 34 1.80 -35.74 1.46
CA PRO A 34 0.40 -35.59 1.82
C PRO A 34 0.17 -35.71 3.35
N PRO A 35 -0.69 -34.88 3.98
CA PRO A 35 -1.40 -33.72 3.43
C PRO A 35 -0.61 -32.41 3.48
N TRP A 36 0.56 -32.40 4.12
CA TRP A 36 1.35 -31.20 4.41
C TRP A 36 1.80 -30.41 3.18
N GLY A 37 2.05 -31.09 2.06
CA GLY A 37 2.40 -30.44 0.79
C GLY A 37 1.33 -29.42 0.36
N VAL A 38 0.06 -29.82 0.34
CA VAL A 38 -1.07 -28.92 0.04
C VAL A 38 -1.14 -27.80 1.06
N VAL A 39 -1.05 -28.10 2.36
CA VAL A 39 -1.15 -27.09 3.42
C VAL A 39 -0.10 -26.01 3.24
N LEU A 40 1.17 -26.39 3.05
CA LEU A 40 2.27 -25.44 2.83
C LEU A 40 2.10 -24.64 1.54
N CYS A 41 1.61 -25.28 0.47
CA CYS A 41 1.33 -24.56 -0.78
C CYS A 41 0.19 -23.53 -0.62
N LEU A 42 -0.88 -23.86 0.12
CA LEU A 42 -1.96 -22.92 0.40
C LEU A 42 -1.50 -21.75 1.30
N LEU A 43 -0.63 -22.03 2.28
CA LEU A 43 0.01 -20.99 3.08
C LEU A 43 0.90 -20.08 2.23
N LEU A 44 1.67 -20.64 1.29
CA LEU A 44 2.46 -19.86 0.34
C LEU A 44 1.56 -18.93 -0.49
N VAL A 45 0.44 -19.44 -1.01
CA VAL A 45 -0.55 -18.63 -1.75
C VAL A 45 -1.11 -17.52 -0.86
N ALA A 46 -1.45 -17.82 0.40
CA ALA A 46 -1.96 -16.83 1.35
C ALA A 46 -0.94 -15.72 1.61
N CYS A 47 0.31 -16.08 1.90
CA CYS A 47 1.40 -15.12 2.09
C CYS A 47 1.62 -14.23 0.86
N ALA A 48 1.68 -14.82 -0.33
CA ALA A 48 1.87 -14.08 -1.58
C ALA A 48 0.68 -13.15 -1.88
N ALA A 49 -0.55 -13.61 -1.61
CA ALA A 49 -1.76 -12.83 -1.79
C ALA A 49 -1.82 -11.66 -0.81
N LEU A 50 -1.52 -11.87 0.46
CA LEU A 50 -1.50 -10.82 1.49
C LEU A 50 -0.42 -9.77 1.18
N LEU A 51 0.78 -10.21 0.79
CA LEU A 51 1.86 -9.32 0.36
C LEU A 51 1.42 -8.47 -0.85
N SER A 52 0.86 -9.12 -1.88
CA SER A 52 0.36 -8.43 -3.08
C SER A 52 -0.75 -7.43 -2.73
N ARG A 53 -1.66 -7.82 -1.82
CA ARG A 53 -2.79 -7.02 -1.38
C ARG A 53 -2.36 -5.78 -0.59
N ALA A 54 -1.36 -5.92 0.27
CA ALA A 54 -0.78 -4.83 1.05
C ALA A 54 0.02 -3.87 0.14
N TRP A 55 0.75 -4.38 -0.84
CA TRP A 55 1.66 -3.56 -1.65
C TRP A 55 0.99 -2.80 -2.79
N GLY A 56 0.08 -3.43 -3.54
CA GLY A 56 -0.51 -2.84 -4.75
C GLY A 56 -2.03 -2.94 -4.83
N GLY A 57 -2.69 -3.31 -3.72
CA GLY A 57 -4.14 -3.37 -3.66
C GLY A 57 -4.75 -4.45 -4.56
N GLY A 58 -5.93 -4.17 -5.12
CA GLY A 58 -6.67 -5.14 -5.93
C GLY A 58 -6.00 -5.49 -7.25
N VAL A 59 -5.33 -4.53 -7.91
CA VAL A 59 -4.67 -4.77 -9.20
C VAL A 59 -3.48 -5.72 -9.05
N ALA A 60 -2.72 -5.59 -7.96
CA ALA A 60 -1.63 -6.51 -7.64
C ALA A 60 -2.14 -7.94 -7.36
N VAL A 61 -3.27 -8.09 -6.66
CA VAL A 61 -3.90 -9.41 -6.47
C VAL A 61 -4.39 -9.98 -7.80
N ALA A 62 -4.93 -9.16 -8.70
CA ALA A 62 -5.32 -9.59 -10.04
C ALA A 62 -4.12 -10.06 -10.87
N GLY A 63 -2.97 -9.36 -10.78
CA GLY A 63 -1.71 -9.78 -11.37
C GLY A 63 -1.28 -11.17 -10.87
N LEU A 64 -1.19 -11.33 -9.54
CA LEU A 64 -0.88 -12.61 -8.89
C LEU A 64 -1.82 -13.75 -9.35
N ALA A 65 -3.13 -13.49 -9.34
CA ALA A 65 -4.13 -14.46 -9.77
C ALA A 65 -3.97 -14.86 -11.24
N GLY A 66 -3.72 -13.88 -12.13
CA GLY A 66 -3.47 -14.12 -13.54
C GLY A 66 -2.21 -14.97 -13.78
N GLY A 67 -1.13 -14.67 -13.08
CA GLY A 67 0.12 -15.44 -13.16
C GLY A 67 -0.05 -16.86 -12.67
N MET A 68 -0.70 -17.06 -11.52
CA MET A 68 -1.02 -18.39 -11.01
C MET A 68 -1.93 -19.17 -11.98
N PHE A 69 -2.98 -18.53 -12.50
CA PHE A 69 -3.88 -19.17 -13.44
C PHE A 69 -3.12 -19.66 -14.68
N LEU A 70 -2.24 -18.83 -15.25
CA LEU A 70 -1.45 -19.19 -16.41
C LEU A 70 -0.48 -20.35 -16.12
N SER A 71 0.23 -20.33 -14.99
CA SER A 71 1.16 -21.41 -14.64
C SER A 71 0.42 -22.70 -14.33
N VAL A 72 -0.61 -22.68 -13.49
CA VAL A 72 -1.39 -23.86 -13.11
C VAL A 72 -2.05 -24.50 -14.32
N THR A 73 -2.72 -23.73 -15.20
CA THR A 73 -3.34 -24.28 -16.41
C THR A 73 -2.31 -24.84 -17.39
N THR A 74 -1.13 -24.23 -17.47
CA THR A 74 -0.04 -24.72 -18.30
C THR A 74 0.52 -26.05 -17.79
N LEU A 75 0.79 -26.14 -16.48
CA LEU A 75 1.40 -27.30 -15.84
C LEU A 75 0.40 -28.43 -15.55
N ALA A 76 -0.91 -28.15 -15.53
CA ALA A 76 -1.95 -29.17 -15.40
C ALA A 76 -2.19 -29.96 -16.70
N ARG A 77 -1.51 -29.62 -17.80
CA ARG A 77 -1.55 -30.40 -19.04
C ARG A 77 -0.76 -31.71 -18.89
N SER A 78 -1.14 -32.72 -19.66
CA SER A 78 -0.41 -33.98 -19.73
C SER A 78 0.98 -33.76 -20.32
N GLY A 79 2.00 -34.23 -19.62
CA GLY A 79 3.39 -34.21 -20.06
C GLY A 79 3.75 -35.38 -20.98
N PRO A 80 4.94 -35.35 -21.63
CA PRO A 80 5.48 -36.49 -22.36
C PRO A 80 5.64 -37.68 -21.40
N GLY A 81 4.85 -38.74 -21.60
CA GLY A 81 4.76 -39.88 -20.67
C GLY A 81 3.40 -40.01 -19.97
N GLY A 82 2.46 -39.10 -20.22
CA GLY A 82 1.10 -39.19 -19.70
C GLY A 82 0.96 -38.76 -18.24
N ASP A 83 2.04 -38.32 -17.59
CA ASP A 83 1.98 -37.77 -16.24
C ASP A 83 1.30 -36.40 -16.26
N VAL A 84 0.44 -36.17 -15.27
CA VAL A 84 -0.30 -34.93 -15.09
C VAL A 84 0.04 -34.43 -13.71
N LEU A 85 0.56 -33.20 -13.61
CA LEU A 85 0.93 -32.66 -12.29
C LEU A 85 -0.30 -32.44 -11.40
N VAL A 86 -1.48 -32.21 -11.99
CA VAL A 86 -2.77 -32.14 -11.29
C VAL A 86 -3.72 -33.22 -11.82
N PRO A 87 -3.64 -34.47 -11.34
CA PRO A 87 -4.51 -35.53 -11.82
C PRO A 87 -5.96 -35.27 -11.42
N ALA A 88 -6.85 -35.10 -12.40
CA ALA A 88 -8.27 -34.86 -12.16
C ALA A 88 -8.97 -35.99 -11.37
N GLN A 89 -8.39 -37.20 -11.39
CA GLN A 89 -8.89 -38.39 -10.68
C GLN A 89 -8.41 -38.51 -9.23
N GLN A 90 -7.55 -37.59 -8.75
CA GLN A 90 -7.05 -37.59 -7.38
C GLN A 90 -7.59 -36.38 -6.62
N GLY A 91 -8.33 -36.63 -5.52
CA GLY A 91 -8.99 -35.58 -4.74
C GLY A 91 -8.04 -34.47 -4.24
N ILE A 92 -6.76 -34.80 -4.01
CA ILE A 92 -5.76 -33.84 -3.53
C ILE A 92 -5.45 -32.72 -4.55
N GLY A 93 -5.56 -33.00 -5.86
CA GLY A 93 -5.38 -32.00 -6.91
C GLY A 93 -6.51 -30.97 -6.92
N TRP A 94 -7.74 -31.40 -6.67
CA TRP A 94 -8.89 -30.51 -6.52
C TRP A 94 -8.80 -29.63 -5.27
N VAL A 95 -8.33 -30.20 -4.15
CA VAL A 95 -8.09 -29.42 -2.92
C VAL A 95 -7.06 -28.32 -3.18
N TRP A 96 -6.00 -28.61 -3.94
CA TRP A 96 -5.04 -27.60 -4.35
C TRP A 96 -5.66 -26.47 -5.19
N VAL A 97 -6.34 -26.81 -6.30
CA VAL A 97 -6.88 -25.80 -7.23
C VAL A 97 -7.99 -24.98 -6.58
N VAL A 98 -8.98 -25.63 -5.97
CA VAL A 98 -10.12 -24.96 -5.33
C VAL A 98 -9.65 -24.22 -4.08
N GLY A 99 -8.74 -24.80 -3.29
CA GLY A 99 -8.17 -24.16 -2.12
C GLY A 99 -7.39 -22.89 -2.49
N ALA A 100 -6.53 -22.94 -3.51
CA ALA A 100 -5.76 -21.77 -3.95
C ALA A 100 -6.68 -20.66 -4.47
N ALA A 101 -7.71 -21.00 -5.25
CA ALA A 101 -8.72 -20.05 -5.70
C ALA A 101 -9.49 -19.43 -4.51
N GLY A 102 -9.90 -20.26 -3.55
CA GLY A 102 -10.58 -19.82 -2.33
C GLY A 102 -9.73 -18.83 -1.52
N VAL A 103 -8.45 -19.13 -1.31
CA VAL A 103 -7.51 -18.23 -0.62
C VAL A 103 -7.38 -16.89 -1.34
N LEU A 104 -7.21 -16.90 -2.66
CA LEU A 104 -7.15 -15.66 -3.45
C LEU A 104 -8.41 -14.81 -3.30
N ILE A 105 -9.59 -15.44 -3.37
CA ILE A 105 -10.88 -14.76 -3.20
C ILE A 105 -10.99 -14.18 -1.78
N LEU A 106 -10.67 -14.96 -0.76
CA LEU A 106 -10.72 -14.51 0.64
C LEU A 106 -9.82 -13.28 0.86
N VAL A 107 -8.61 -13.29 0.33
CA VAL A 107 -7.68 -12.16 0.45
C VAL A 107 -8.11 -10.96 -0.41
N ALA A 108 -8.67 -11.19 -1.59
CA ALA A 108 -9.20 -10.12 -2.43
C ALA A 108 -10.37 -9.38 -1.74
N LEU A 109 -11.22 -10.14 -1.03
CA LEU A 109 -12.37 -9.62 -0.28
C LEU A 109 -12.01 -9.09 1.11
N ALA A 110 -10.78 -9.32 1.60
CA ALA A 110 -10.35 -8.88 2.92
C ALA A 110 -10.53 -7.34 3.07
N PRO A 111 -11.07 -6.86 4.21
CA PRO A 111 -11.32 -5.44 4.44
C PRO A 111 -10.05 -4.61 4.29
N ARG A 112 -10.15 -3.47 3.58
CA ARG A 112 -9.01 -2.54 3.40
C ARG A 112 -8.45 -2.02 4.73
N ALA A 113 -9.29 -1.97 5.77
CA ALA A 113 -8.87 -1.55 7.11
C ALA A 113 -7.77 -2.42 7.72
N LEU A 114 -7.66 -3.69 7.33
CA LEU A 114 -6.63 -4.60 7.83
C LEU A 114 -5.22 -4.30 7.29
N PHE A 115 -5.12 -3.47 6.26
CA PHE A 115 -3.88 -3.15 5.55
C PHE A 115 -3.53 -1.66 5.63
N ARG A 116 -4.21 -0.89 6.48
CA ARG A 116 -3.93 0.54 6.69
C ARG A 116 -2.92 0.73 7.81
N ASP A 117 -1.74 1.19 7.46
CA ASP A 117 -0.72 1.67 8.40
C ASP A 117 -0.86 3.20 8.60
N GLU A 118 -2.06 3.64 8.96
CA GLU A 118 -2.28 5.03 9.37
C GLU A 118 -1.89 5.16 10.85
N PRO A 119 -0.99 6.10 11.23
CA PRO A 119 -0.69 6.35 12.63
C PRO A 119 -1.99 6.65 13.37
N ARG A 120 -2.32 5.85 14.40
CA ARG A 120 -3.41 6.21 15.31
C ARG A 120 -3.00 7.53 15.94
N GLY A 121 -3.73 8.61 15.63
CA GLY A 121 -3.41 9.96 16.09
C GLY A 121 -3.13 10.00 17.59
N GLU A 122 -2.26 10.91 18.02
CA GLU A 122 -1.96 11.10 19.44
C GLU A 122 -3.25 11.23 20.23
N ARG A 123 -3.41 10.38 21.27
CA ARG A 123 -4.49 10.57 22.24
C ARG A 123 -4.40 12.01 22.73
N PRO A 124 -5.51 12.78 22.75
CA PRO A 124 -5.51 14.10 23.35
C PRO A 124 -4.90 13.99 24.75
N ARG A 125 -3.74 14.63 24.97
CA ARG A 125 -3.23 14.78 26.33
C ARG A 125 -4.30 15.52 27.10
N PRO A 126 -4.76 15.01 28.25
CA PRO A 126 -5.53 15.83 29.16
C PRO A 126 -4.68 17.08 29.42
N VAL A 127 -5.14 18.22 28.90
CA VAL A 127 -4.57 19.51 29.28
C VAL A 127 -4.90 19.60 30.75
N ALA A 128 -3.89 19.48 31.60
CA ALA A 128 -4.05 19.79 33.00
C ALA A 128 -4.57 21.24 33.04
N VAL A 129 -5.84 21.40 33.42
CA VAL A 129 -6.39 22.70 33.76
C VAL A 129 -5.59 23.13 34.98
N THR A 130 -4.50 23.84 34.76
CA THR A 130 -3.91 24.68 35.80
C THR A 130 -4.90 25.81 35.98
N GLU A 131 -5.93 25.56 36.79
CA GLU A 131 -6.66 26.65 37.43
C GLU A 131 -5.60 27.52 38.08
N GLY A 132 -5.53 28.76 37.61
CA GLY A 132 -4.73 29.76 38.29
C GLY A 132 -5.25 29.85 39.70
N VAL A 133 -4.49 29.32 40.65
CA VAL A 133 -4.60 29.74 42.05
C VAL A 133 -4.05 31.16 42.06
N GLU A 134 -4.90 32.12 41.71
CA GLU A 134 -4.70 33.49 42.09
C GLU A 134 -4.82 33.53 43.61
N THR A 135 -3.69 33.64 44.29
CA THR A 135 -3.66 33.98 45.70
C THR A 135 -4.16 35.40 45.84
N VAL A 136 -5.49 35.55 45.95
CA VAL A 136 -6.12 36.78 46.35
C VAL A 136 -5.74 37.02 47.81
N ASP A 137 -4.93 38.06 48.02
CA ASP A 137 -4.66 38.63 49.34
C ASP A 137 -5.95 39.28 49.87
N GLU A 138 -6.75 38.50 50.60
CA GLU A 138 -8.00 38.97 51.22
C GLU A 138 -7.71 39.86 52.44
N GLY A 139 -7.40 41.12 52.16
CA GLY A 139 -7.68 42.22 53.05
C GLY A 139 -9.14 42.65 52.97
N ARG A 140 -9.93 42.25 53.98
CA ARG A 140 -11.01 43.05 54.57
C ARG A 140 -12.30 43.27 53.75
N GLY A 141 -13.32 42.46 54.07
CA GLY A 141 -14.60 42.99 54.52
C GLY A 141 -15.81 42.82 53.60
N GLY A 142 -16.73 41.96 54.04
CA GLY A 142 -18.16 42.32 54.14
C GLY A 142 -19.04 42.18 52.89
N GLY A 143 -19.87 41.13 52.91
CA GLY A 143 -21.27 41.23 52.48
C GLY A 143 -21.64 40.72 51.09
N ASP A 144 -22.70 39.91 51.08
CA ASP A 144 -23.58 39.54 49.97
C ASP A 144 -23.11 38.50 48.95
N ALA A 145 -23.36 37.23 49.30
CA ALA A 145 -23.56 36.17 48.32
C ALA A 145 -24.90 36.37 47.60
N ARG A 146 -24.85 36.80 46.33
CA ARG A 146 -25.95 36.60 45.38
C ARG A 146 -25.51 35.60 44.31
N PRO A 147 -26.33 34.60 43.96
CA PRO A 147 -26.02 33.68 42.88
C PRO A 147 -26.23 34.42 41.56
N VAL A 148 -25.16 34.55 40.77
CA VAL A 148 -25.25 35.08 39.40
C VAL A 148 -25.27 33.89 38.45
N ASP A 149 -26.45 33.64 37.87
CA ASP A 149 -26.66 32.72 36.75
C ASP A 149 -25.78 33.13 35.56
N GLY A 150 -24.70 32.40 35.34
CA GLY A 150 -23.85 32.52 34.16
C GLY A 150 -24.40 31.70 33.02
N GLY A 151 -25.29 32.29 32.22
CA GLY A 151 -25.92 31.68 31.06
C GLY A 151 -24.91 31.14 30.03
N VAL A 152 -25.29 30.01 29.43
CA VAL A 152 -24.66 29.47 28.21
C VAL A 152 -24.92 30.46 27.08
N VAL A 153 -23.96 31.36 26.84
CA VAL A 153 -23.96 32.18 25.62
C VAL A 153 -23.32 31.33 24.53
N GLY A 154 -24.18 30.76 23.69
CA GLY A 154 -23.78 30.20 22.40
C GLY A 154 -23.10 31.28 21.57
N GLY A 155 -21.79 31.17 21.43
CA GLY A 155 -21.01 31.96 20.49
C GLY A 155 -21.03 31.29 19.13
N GLU A 156 -21.82 31.83 18.21
CA GLU A 156 -21.76 31.54 16.77
C GLU A 156 -20.32 31.74 16.25
N PRO A 157 -19.81 30.87 15.36
CA PRO A 157 -18.49 31.05 14.77
C PRO A 157 -18.51 32.26 13.82
N ARG A 158 -17.73 33.29 14.15
CA ARG A 158 -17.51 34.43 13.25
C ARG A 158 -16.74 33.99 12.00
N PRO A 159 -17.05 34.54 10.81
CA PRO A 159 -16.28 34.30 9.60
C PRO A 159 -14.86 34.86 9.78
N VAL A 160 -13.84 34.06 9.47
CA VAL A 160 -12.46 34.52 9.39
C VAL A 160 -12.30 35.30 8.09
N ASP A 161 -12.21 36.63 8.22
CA ASP A 161 -11.88 37.51 7.12
C ASP A 161 -10.48 37.19 6.57
N GLY A 162 -10.42 37.02 5.25
CA GLY A 162 -9.19 36.75 4.51
C GLY A 162 -8.24 37.93 4.53
N GLY A 163 -7.12 37.78 5.22
CA GLY A 163 -5.91 38.59 5.02
C GLY A 163 -5.04 37.99 3.90
N PRO A 164 -4.31 38.80 3.13
CA PRO A 164 -3.46 38.30 2.05
C PRO A 164 -2.21 37.65 2.64
N PHE A 165 -2.05 36.33 2.40
CA PHE A 165 -0.77 35.66 2.61
C PHE A 165 0.20 36.10 1.49
N GLU A 166 0.98 37.13 1.78
CA GLU A 166 2.29 37.33 1.16
C GLU A 166 3.22 36.19 1.59
N GLY A 167 3.91 35.57 0.63
CA GLY A 167 4.97 34.59 0.91
C GLY A 167 4.99 33.36 0.00
N SER A 168 4.81 33.53 -1.31
CA SER A 168 5.21 32.50 -2.28
C SER A 168 6.73 32.62 -2.50
N PRO A 169 7.52 31.53 -2.41
CA PRO A 169 8.95 31.60 -2.68
C PRO A 169 9.16 31.81 -4.18
N ALA A 170 9.80 32.92 -4.53
CA ALA A 170 10.19 33.25 -5.90
C ALA A 170 11.18 32.21 -6.46
N PRO A 171 11.10 31.87 -7.77
CA PRO A 171 12.14 31.12 -8.44
C PRO A 171 13.36 32.01 -8.64
N ALA A 172 14.52 31.53 -8.21
CA ALA A 172 15.81 32.18 -8.45
C ALA A 172 16.09 32.18 -9.96
N ASP A 173 16.15 33.36 -10.55
CA ASP A 173 16.64 33.62 -11.89
C ASP A 173 17.82 34.60 -11.80
N GLY A 174 18.87 34.34 -12.58
CA GLY A 174 20.01 35.24 -12.73
C GLY A 174 21.34 34.70 -12.21
N ASP A 175 21.99 33.84 -13.01
CA ASP A 175 23.36 34.14 -13.45
C ASP A 175 23.70 33.34 -14.72
N ARG A 176 23.49 33.98 -15.88
CA ARG A 176 24.28 33.76 -17.09
C ARG A 176 25.07 35.04 -17.33
N PRO A 177 26.34 34.94 -17.74
CA PRO A 177 26.64 35.08 -19.17
C PRO A 177 27.68 34.04 -19.62
N GLY A 178 27.56 33.41 -20.78
CA GLY A 178 27.89 34.01 -22.09
C GLY A 178 29.14 33.29 -22.63
N GLY A 179 29.02 32.62 -23.78
CA GLY A 179 30.13 31.88 -24.40
C GLY A 179 29.64 30.96 -25.51
N GLU A 180 29.78 31.46 -26.73
CA GLU A 180 29.36 30.93 -28.03
C GLU A 180 29.97 29.54 -28.38
N PRO A 181 29.37 28.77 -29.31
CA PRO A 181 29.89 27.47 -29.73
C PRO A 181 31.01 27.65 -30.77
N ASP A 182 32.19 27.10 -30.49
CA ASP A 182 33.30 27.03 -31.44
C ASP A 182 33.14 25.82 -32.37
N ASP A 183 32.98 26.12 -33.65
CA ASP A 183 32.82 25.27 -34.81
C ASP A 183 34.16 25.08 -35.54
N GLY A 184 35.07 24.32 -34.93
CA GLY A 184 36.46 24.25 -35.41
C GLY A 184 36.99 22.85 -35.69
N SER A 185 36.72 22.33 -36.89
CA SER A 185 37.58 21.46 -37.70
C SER A 185 38.88 20.91 -37.07
N GLY A 186 38.94 19.59 -36.86
CA GLY A 186 40.17 18.86 -36.53
C GLY A 186 40.15 17.46 -37.13
N ALA A 187 40.96 17.26 -38.15
CA ALA A 187 41.01 16.06 -38.98
C ALA A 187 41.53 14.80 -38.25
N ARG A 188 41.02 13.65 -38.75
CA ARG A 188 41.50 12.25 -38.80
C ARG A 188 43.05 12.02 -38.76
N PRO A 189 43.57 10.78 -38.90
CA PRO A 189 43.29 9.45 -38.30
C PRO A 189 44.60 8.75 -37.79
N GLY A 190 44.52 7.56 -37.20
CA GLY A 190 45.69 6.66 -37.02
C GLY A 190 45.52 5.66 -35.87
N THR A 191 45.14 4.39 -36.11
CA THR A 191 45.96 3.22 -36.50
C THR A 191 46.65 2.49 -35.34
N SER A 192 46.34 1.18 -35.24
CA SER A 192 47.21 0.07 -34.78
C SER A 192 47.55 0.05 -33.28
N ARG A 193 47.55 -1.07 -32.56
CA ARG A 193 47.76 -2.47 -32.92
C ARG A 193 47.29 -3.36 -31.76
#